data_AF-A0A4U1BJE5-F1
#
_entry.id   AF-A0A4U1BJE5-F1
#
_cell.length_a   1.000
_cell.length_b   1.000
_cell.length_c   1.000
_cell.angle_alpha   90.00
_cell.angle_beta   90.00
_cell.angle_gamma   90.00
#
_symmetry.space_group_name_H-M   'P 1'
#
loop_
_entity.id
_entity.type
_entity.pdbx_description
1 polymer ?
#
loop_
_entity_poly.entity_id
_entity_poly.type
_entity_poly.pdbx_seq_one_letter_code
_entity_poly.pdbx_strand_id
1 'polypeptide(L)'
;MNKATLLTLSLLAGPALAQCDRDTLVAQYRLEPTSQPAQSLTLVRQGSRVALHWPAEGVTERWTRLANGQLQLERLFDHYQRGIEYQADEIATSSGERLWQLKHQLITQAALAALPLIEDQGSGCDAHQLRTRGDTELVWLTGMGLIETLAAPHQHLSLVKLQTGDEAVRGWMDDWDSYRLTDYADIGDNEQDPLLSKMINQGFPGRQERGRGHPHHH
;
A
#
# COMPACT_ATOMS: atom_id res chain seq x y z
N MET A 1 -20.65 64.32 24.52
CA MET A 1 -21.18 62.95 24.39
C MET A 1 -20.56 62.33 23.16
N ASN A 2 -19.51 61.52 23.34
CA ASN A 2 -18.75 60.91 22.24
C ASN A 2 -19.46 59.65 21.76
N LYS A 3 -19.85 59.61 20.49
CA LYS A 3 -20.39 58.41 19.85
C LYS A 3 -19.23 57.52 19.41
N ALA A 4 -19.06 56.38 20.06
CA ALA A 4 -18.12 55.35 19.66
C ALA A 4 -18.71 54.55 18.50
N THR A 5 -18.05 54.59 17.34
CA THR A 5 -18.39 53.78 16.17
C THR A 5 -17.75 52.41 16.32
N LEU A 6 -18.56 51.36 16.43
CA LEU A 6 -18.13 49.96 16.42
C LEU A 6 -17.87 49.52 14.97
N LEU A 7 -16.60 49.27 14.63
CA LEU A 7 -16.22 48.55 13.42
C LEU A 7 -16.41 47.04 13.63
N THR A 8 -17.33 46.45 12.87
CA THR A 8 -17.54 45.01 12.78
C THR A 8 -16.52 44.41 11.80
N LEU A 9 -15.53 43.70 12.33
CA LEU A 9 -14.54 42.96 11.56
C LEU A 9 -15.19 41.69 11.00
N SER A 10 -15.50 41.67 9.71
CA SER A 10 -16.04 40.50 9.03
C SER A 10 -14.89 39.54 8.72
N LEU A 11 -14.79 38.43 9.46
CA LEU A 11 -13.88 37.33 9.10
C LEU A 11 -14.42 36.67 7.82
N LEU A 12 -13.73 36.92 6.70
CA LEU A 12 -13.92 36.14 5.48
C LEU A 12 -13.37 34.73 5.74
N ALA A 13 -14.26 33.77 5.98
CA ALA A 13 -13.90 32.35 5.94
C ALA A 13 -13.45 32.03 4.52
N GLY A 14 -12.13 31.85 4.33
CA GLY A 14 -11.59 31.33 3.08
C GLY A 14 -12.15 29.94 2.79
N PRO A 15 -12.23 29.52 1.53
CA PRO A 15 -12.64 28.16 1.19
C PRO A 15 -11.74 27.18 1.94
N ALA A 16 -12.35 26.26 2.70
CA ALA A 16 -11.63 25.15 3.29
C ALA A 16 -10.95 24.38 2.15
N LEU A 17 -9.62 24.40 2.10
CA LEU A 17 -8.88 23.49 1.24
C LEU A 17 -9.34 22.08 1.61
N ALA A 18 -9.82 21.32 0.63
CA ALA A 18 -10.21 19.93 0.85
C ALA A 18 -8.99 19.20 1.44
N GLN A 19 -9.12 18.73 2.68
CA GLN A 19 -8.06 17.98 3.33
C GLN A 19 -8.06 16.58 2.71
N CYS A 20 -6.98 16.26 2.00
CA CYS A 20 -6.83 14.95 1.38
C CYS A 20 -6.57 13.90 2.45
N ASP A 21 -7.42 12.88 2.51
CA ASP A 21 -7.17 11.71 3.34
C ASP A 21 -6.24 10.74 2.61
N ARG A 22 -4.94 11.00 2.76
CA ARG A 22 -3.86 10.24 2.10
C ARG A 22 -3.49 8.95 2.83
N ASP A 23 -3.89 8.84 4.09
CA ASP A 23 -3.50 7.75 4.99
C ASP A 23 -4.67 6.78 5.24
N THR A 24 -5.90 7.16 4.91
CA THR A 24 -7.07 6.28 4.94
C THR A 24 -7.73 6.25 3.56
N LEU A 25 -7.37 5.24 2.76
CA LEU A 25 -7.84 5.13 1.39
C LEU A 25 -7.83 3.68 0.86
N VAL A 26 -8.56 3.48 -0.23
CA VAL A 26 -8.53 2.28 -1.06
C VAL A 26 -8.22 2.71 -2.50
N ALA A 27 -7.11 2.21 -3.03
CA ALA A 27 -6.66 2.45 -4.40
C ALA A 27 -6.60 1.12 -5.17
N GLN A 28 -7.42 0.98 -6.20
CA GLN A 28 -7.45 -0.18 -7.08
C GLN A 28 -6.61 0.08 -8.31
N TYR A 29 -5.71 -0.84 -8.62
CA TYR A 29 -4.75 -0.74 -9.69
C TYR A 29 -4.91 -1.87 -10.70
N ARG A 30 -4.58 -1.57 -11.95
CA ARG A 30 -4.36 -2.54 -13.01
C ARG A 30 -2.88 -2.55 -13.38
N LEU A 31 -2.26 -3.73 -13.31
CA LEU A 31 -0.90 -4.01 -13.70
C LEU A 31 -0.91 -4.76 -15.03
N GLU A 32 -0.19 -4.26 -16.03
CA GLU A 32 -0.12 -4.78 -17.39
C GLU A 32 1.34 -5.04 -17.77
N PRO A 33 1.92 -6.17 -17.32
CA PRO A 33 3.22 -6.63 -17.79
C PRO A 33 3.15 -7.09 -19.26
N THR A 34 4.20 -6.82 -20.05
CA THR A 34 4.19 -7.09 -21.50
C THR A 34 4.05 -8.58 -21.87
N SER A 35 4.48 -9.49 -20.99
CA SER A 35 4.52 -10.93 -21.28
C SER A 35 3.66 -11.78 -20.35
N GLN A 36 2.76 -11.18 -19.57
CA GLN A 36 1.87 -11.90 -18.67
C GLN A 36 0.47 -11.28 -18.70
N PRO A 37 -0.58 -12.01 -18.28
CA PRO A 37 -1.92 -11.44 -18.15
C PRO A 37 -1.92 -10.23 -17.23
N ALA A 38 -2.83 -9.29 -17.50
CA ALA A 38 -3.06 -8.17 -16.61
C ALA A 38 -3.51 -8.67 -15.22
N GLN A 39 -3.02 -8.00 -14.19
CA GLN A 39 -3.33 -8.31 -12.80
C GLN A 39 -4.01 -7.12 -12.13
N SER A 40 -4.83 -7.40 -11.13
CA SER A 40 -5.40 -6.38 -10.26
C SER A 40 -4.70 -6.38 -8.92
N LEU A 41 -4.49 -5.19 -8.38
CA LEU A 41 -3.96 -4.95 -7.03
C LEU A 41 -4.88 -3.96 -6.33
N THR A 42 -5.27 -4.25 -5.10
CA THR A 42 -5.94 -3.28 -4.24
C THR A 42 -4.99 -2.89 -3.11
N LEU A 43 -4.62 -1.62 -3.07
CA LEU A 43 -3.88 -1.00 -1.98
C LEU A 43 -4.88 -0.41 -0.99
N VAL A 44 -4.82 -0.81 0.28
CA VAL A 44 -5.67 -0.27 1.34
C VAL A 44 -4.78 0.34 2.42
N ARG A 45 -4.92 1.64 2.69
CA ARG A 45 -4.18 2.33 3.76
C ARG A 45 -5.13 2.64 4.91
N GLN A 46 -4.63 2.49 6.13
CA GLN A 46 -5.30 2.91 7.36
C GLN A 46 -4.23 3.36 8.38
N GLY A 47 -3.80 4.61 8.28
CA GLY A 47 -2.79 5.18 9.16
C GLY A 47 -1.46 4.41 9.10
N SER A 48 -1.12 3.69 10.18
CA SER A 48 0.11 2.90 10.27
C SER A 48 0.01 1.50 9.63
N ARG A 49 -1.13 1.15 9.03
CA ARG A 49 -1.33 -0.13 8.34
C ARG A 49 -1.49 0.10 6.85
N VAL A 50 -0.89 -0.77 6.05
CA VAL A 50 -1.14 -0.84 4.60
C VAL A 50 -1.27 -2.29 4.15
N ALA A 51 -2.30 -2.57 3.35
CA ALA A 51 -2.53 -3.88 2.77
C ALA A 51 -2.40 -3.84 1.24
N LEU A 52 -1.79 -4.87 0.68
CA LEU A 52 -1.67 -5.13 -0.75
C LEU A 52 -2.42 -6.43 -1.05
N HIS A 53 -3.64 -6.29 -1.54
CA HIS A 53 -4.53 -7.41 -1.84
C HIS A 53 -4.49 -7.75 -3.33
N TRP A 54 -4.27 -9.02 -3.64
CA TRP A 54 -4.23 -9.60 -4.99
C TRP A 54 -5.46 -10.47 -5.21
N PRO A 55 -6.56 -9.95 -5.79
CA PRO A 55 -7.84 -10.66 -5.84
C PRO A 55 -7.79 -11.98 -6.60
N ALA A 56 -6.97 -12.05 -7.66
CA ALA A 56 -6.83 -13.26 -8.46
C ALA A 56 -6.12 -14.40 -7.70
N GLU A 57 -5.30 -14.06 -6.70
CA GLU A 57 -4.58 -15.02 -5.86
C GLU A 57 -5.33 -15.31 -4.55
N GLY A 58 -6.25 -14.43 -4.15
CA GLY A 58 -6.93 -14.50 -2.85
C GLY A 58 -5.94 -14.33 -1.68
N VAL A 59 -4.93 -13.47 -1.88
CA VAL A 59 -3.84 -13.23 -0.94
C VAL A 59 -3.70 -11.75 -0.66
N THR A 60 -3.48 -11.42 0.61
CA THR A 60 -3.20 -10.06 1.07
C THR A 60 -1.92 -10.03 1.89
N GLU A 61 -0.99 -9.13 1.55
CA GLU A 61 0.09 -8.76 2.47
C GLU A 61 -0.33 -7.52 3.25
N ARG A 62 -0.49 -7.63 4.56
CA ARG A 62 -0.76 -6.50 5.45
C ARG A 62 0.49 -6.15 6.23
N TRP A 63 0.93 -4.91 6.08
CA TRP A 63 2.12 -4.35 6.70
C TRP A 63 1.70 -3.35 7.76
N THR A 64 2.21 -3.53 8.98
CA THR A 64 1.97 -2.60 10.09
C THR A 64 3.28 -1.94 10.49
N ARG A 65 3.31 -0.61 10.50
CA ARG A 65 4.42 0.17 11.07
C ARG A 65 4.19 0.36 12.56
N LEU A 66 5.04 -0.26 13.38
CA LEU A 66 4.99 -0.18 14.83
C LEU A 66 5.51 1.19 15.31
N ALA A 67 5.19 1.55 16.56
CA ALA A 67 5.58 2.83 17.16
C ALA A 67 7.11 3.04 17.21
N ASN A 68 7.89 1.95 17.28
CA ASN A 68 9.35 1.98 17.24
C ASN A 68 9.92 2.03 15.80
N GLY A 69 9.06 2.14 14.79
CA GLY A 69 9.44 2.20 13.37
C GLY A 69 9.72 0.86 12.71
N GLN A 70 9.67 -0.25 13.46
CA GLN A 70 9.76 -1.59 12.88
C GLN A 70 8.49 -1.93 12.09
N LEU A 71 8.62 -2.90 11.19
CA LEU A 71 7.52 -3.41 10.40
C LEU A 71 7.13 -4.79 10.90
N GLN A 72 5.84 -5.06 10.90
CA GLN A 72 5.25 -6.37 11.07
C GLN A 72 4.51 -6.73 9.78
N LEU A 73 4.48 -8.01 9.40
CA LEU A 73 3.80 -8.51 8.22
C LEU A 73 2.79 -9.57 8.62
N GLU A 74 1.60 -9.49 8.05
CA GLU A 74 0.64 -10.59 8.02
C GLU A 74 0.39 -10.98 6.56
N ARG A 75 0.52 -12.27 6.24
CA ARG A 75 0.08 -12.83 4.97
C ARG A 75 -1.26 -13.50 5.16
N LEU A 76 -2.30 -12.95 4.56
CA LEU A 76 -3.69 -13.38 4.72
C LEU A 76 -4.15 -14.12 3.47
N PHE A 77 -4.93 -15.19 3.66
CA PHE A 77 -5.39 -16.09 2.60
C PHE A 77 -6.91 -16.22 2.64
N ASP A 78 -7.60 -15.55 1.71
CA ASP A 78 -9.04 -15.35 1.76
C ASP A 78 -9.81 -16.66 1.74
N HIS A 79 -9.39 -17.61 0.88
CA HIS A 79 -10.04 -18.92 0.75
C HIS A 79 -10.05 -19.72 2.07
N TYR A 80 -9.03 -19.50 2.90
CA TYR A 80 -8.91 -20.20 4.18
C TYR A 80 -9.44 -19.37 5.35
N GLN A 81 -9.58 -18.05 5.19
CA GLN A 81 -9.83 -17.08 6.27
C GLN A 81 -8.77 -17.19 7.38
N ARG A 82 -7.50 -17.27 6.95
CA ARG A 82 -6.34 -17.49 7.80
C ARG A 82 -5.21 -16.55 7.45
N GLY A 83 -4.36 -16.31 8.43
CA GLY A 83 -3.15 -15.54 8.21
C GLY A 83 -1.94 -16.14 8.87
N ILE A 84 -0.77 -15.76 8.36
CA ILE A 84 0.53 -16.03 8.95
C ILE A 84 1.11 -14.69 9.38
N GLU A 85 1.45 -14.57 10.66
CA GLU A 85 2.04 -13.38 11.25
C GLU A 85 3.56 -13.53 11.32
N TYR A 86 4.28 -12.49 10.91
CA TYR A 86 5.73 -12.39 10.96
C TYR A 86 6.13 -11.23 11.86
N GLN A 87 6.96 -11.53 12.85
CA GLN A 87 7.49 -10.56 13.79
C GLN A 87 8.56 -9.68 13.16
N ALA A 88 8.78 -8.52 13.78
CA ALA A 88 9.67 -7.50 13.23
C ALA A 88 11.13 -7.92 13.06
N ASP A 89 11.61 -8.83 13.90
CA ASP A 89 12.95 -9.41 13.86
C ASP A 89 13.11 -10.47 12.77
N GLU A 90 12.01 -11.05 12.29
CA GLU A 90 11.97 -12.00 11.16
C GLU A 90 11.99 -11.28 9.80
N ILE A 91 11.64 -10.00 9.78
CA ILE A 91 11.69 -9.15 8.58
C ILE A 91 13.08 -8.54 8.45
N ALA A 92 13.72 -8.74 7.29
CA ALA A 92 15.07 -8.22 7.02
C ALA A 92 15.18 -6.71 7.34
N THR A 93 15.92 -6.39 8.41
CA THR A 93 15.92 -5.07 9.08
C THR A 93 16.65 -3.96 8.32
N SER A 94 17.46 -4.28 7.30
CA SER A 94 18.34 -3.31 6.63
C SER A 94 17.63 -2.36 5.65
N SER A 95 16.29 -2.36 5.58
CA SER A 95 15.53 -1.56 4.61
C SER A 95 14.13 -1.13 5.08
N GLY A 96 13.86 -1.06 6.40
CA GLY A 96 12.52 -0.81 6.94
C GLY A 96 11.77 0.40 6.32
N GLU A 97 12.39 1.58 6.26
CA GLU A 97 11.74 2.77 5.66
C GLU A 97 11.55 2.62 4.14
N ARG A 98 12.54 2.07 3.44
CA ARG A 98 12.44 1.82 1.99
C ARG A 98 11.31 0.83 1.69
N LEU A 99 11.20 -0.23 2.48
CA LEU A 99 10.17 -1.24 2.37
C LEU A 99 8.81 -0.63 2.69
N TRP A 100 8.70 0.15 3.77
CA TRP A 100 7.48 0.89 4.10
C TRP A 100 7.01 1.76 2.94
N GLN A 101 7.90 2.55 2.33
CA GLN A 101 7.55 3.36 1.15
C GLN A 101 7.05 2.48 -0.01
N LEU A 102 7.73 1.39 -0.33
CA LEU A 102 7.29 0.48 -1.39
C LEU A 102 5.89 -0.10 -1.11
N LYS A 103 5.59 -0.46 0.13
CA LYS A 103 4.29 -1.04 0.49
C LYS A 103 3.20 0.02 0.58
N HIS A 104 3.54 1.18 1.12
CA HIS A 104 2.63 2.29 1.33
C HIS A 104 2.22 2.94 0.01
N GLN A 105 3.18 3.22 -0.89
CA GLN A 105 2.96 4.06 -2.08
C GLN A 105 3.43 3.46 -3.41
N LEU A 106 3.83 2.18 -3.43
CA LEU A 106 4.28 1.44 -4.61
C LEU A 106 5.57 1.95 -5.27
N ILE A 107 6.16 3.03 -4.76
CA ILE A 107 7.42 3.63 -5.25
C ILE A 107 8.22 4.20 -4.08
N THR A 108 9.55 4.09 -4.12
CA THR A 108 10.39 4.75 -3.09
C THR A 108 10.56 6.22 -3.41
N GLN A 109 10.84 7.03 -2.39
CA GLN A 109 11.18 8.44 -2.60
C GLN A 109 12.44 8.59 -3.48
N ALA A 110 13.41 7.68 -3.34
CA ALA A 110 14.60 7.67 -4.17
C ALA A 110 14.28 7.40 -5.65
N ALA A 111 13.37 6.46 -5.94
CA ALA A 111 12.93 6.18 -7.31
C ALA A 111 12.10 7.34 -7.90
N LEU A 112 11.22 7.94 -7.10
CA LEU A 112 10.44 9.12 -7.50
C LEU A 112 11.36 10.31 -7.82
N ALA A 113 12.35 10.58 -6.96
CA ALA A 113 13.31 11.67 -7.15
C ALA A 113 14.28 11.41 -8.32
N ALA A 114 14.51 10.15 -8.68
CA ALA A 114 15.26 9.79 -9.87
C ALA A 114 14.50 10.11 -11.16
N LEU A 115 13.19 10.42 -11.14
CA LEU A 115 12.46 10.86 -12.32
C LEU A 115 12.34 12.41 -12.31
N PRO A 116 13.04 13.11 -13.23
CA PRO A 116 12.90 14.55 -13.40
C PRO A 116 11.45 14.99 -13.53
N LEU A 117 11.10 16.06 -12.83
CA LEU A 117 9.80 16.73 -12.96
C LEU A 117 9.74 17.46 -14.30
N ILE A 118 8.69 17.19 -15.07
CA ILE A 118 8.41 17.84 -16.35
C ILE A 118 7.28 18.85 -16.20
N GLU A 119 6.23 18.45 -15.51
CA GLU A 119 5.03 19.26 -15.30
C GLU A 119 4.47 19.05 -13.90
N ASP A 120 3.93 20.12 -13.32
CA ASP A 120 3.23 20.13 -12.04
C ASP A 120 1.95 20.96 -12.22
N GLN A 121 0.80 20.34 -12.01
CA GLN A 121 -0.50 20.96 -12.28
C GLN A 121 -1.55 20.55 -11.26
N GLY A 122 -2.62 21.34 -11.20
CA GLY A 122 -3.70 21.14 -10.26
C GLY A 122 -3.37 21.65 -8.86
N SER A 123 -4.19 21.27 -7.88
CA SER A 123 -4.03 21.73 -6.49
C SER A 123 -4.74 20.79 -5.52
N GLY A 124 -4.30 20.77 -4.27
CA GLY A 124 -4.91 19.92 -3.24
C GLY A 124 -4.81 18.44 -3.59
N CYS A 125 -5.95 17.74 -3.63
CA CYS A 125 -6.00 16.31 -3.90
C CYS A 125 -5.85 15.97 -5.37
N ASP A 126 -6.20 16.92 -6.24
CA ASP A 126 -6.09 16.83 -7.69
C ASP A 126 -4.77 17.46 -8.17
N ALA A 127 -3.70 17.37 -7.36
CA ALA A 127 -2.38 17.85 -7.74
C ALA A 127 -1.57 16.71 -8.35
N HIS A 128 -1.13 16.89 -9.60
CA HIS A 128 -0.47 15.89 -10.42
C HIS A 128 0.92 16.35 -10.85
N GLN A 129 1.89 15.43 -10.81
CA GLN A 129 3.22 15.64 -11.33
C GLN A 129 3.54 14.65 -12.44
N LEU A 130 3.87 15.16 -13.64
CA LEU A 130 4.44 14.36 -14.71
C LEU A 130 5.96 14.29 -14.53
N ARG A 131 6.50 13.07 -14.46
CA ARG A 131 7.93 12.82 -14.31
C ARG A 131 8.39 11.80 -15.35
N THR A 132 9.52 12.06 -16.02
CA THR A 132 10.01 11.17 -17.08
C THR A 132 11.52 10.98 -17.07
N ARG A 133 11.97 9.79 -17.47
CA ARG A 133 13.38 9.49 -17.78
C ARG A 133 13.45 8.36 -18.81
N GLY A 134 13.94 8.66 -20.01
CA GLY A 134 14.00 7.68 -21.10
C GLY A 134 12.61 7.18 -21.44
N ASP A 135 12.43 5.86 -21.50
CA ASP A 135 11.15 5.21 -21.79
C ASP A 135 10.27 5.01 -20.54
N THR A 136 10.55 5.72 -19.44
CA THR A 136 9.76 5.66 -18.20
C THR A 136 9.03 6.98 -18.00
N GLU A 137 7.71 6.91 -17.90
CA GLU A 137 6.82 8.03 -17.59
C GLU A 137 5.98 7.70 -16.35
N LEU A 138 5.87 8.66 -15.43
CA LEU A 138 5.12 8.55 -14.19
C LEU A 138 4.23 9.78 -14.04
N VAL A 139 2.93 9.57 -13.85
CA VAL A 139 2.01 10.59 -13.33
C VAL A 139 1.77 10.30 -11.85
N TRP A 140 2.11 11.28 -11.00
CA TRP A 140 2.09 11.15 -9.56
C TRP A 140 1.04 12.08 -8.92
N LEU A 141 0.10 11.50 -8.17
CA LEU A 141 -0.89 12.24 -7.37
C LEU A 141 -0.23 12.73 -6.09
N THR A 142 0.29 13.94 -6.08
CA THR A 142 1.02 14.50 -4.92
C THR A 142 0.13 14.67 -3.70
N GLY A 143 -1.15 15.04 -3.89
CA GLY A 143 -2.14 15.19 -2.84
C GLY A 143 -2.40 13.88 -2.07
N MET A 144 -2.35 12.75 -2.78
CA MET A 144 -2.68 11.42 -2.27
C MET A 144 -1.44 10.56 -1.98
N GLY A 145 -0.27 10.95 -2.49
CA GLY A 145 0.93 10.13 -2.43
C GLY A 145 0.75 8.80 -3.17
N LEU A 146 0.18 8.84 -4.37
CA LEU A 146 -0.15 7.66 -5.18
C LEU A 146 0.36 7.79 -6.61
N ILE A 147 0.72 6.67 -7.20
CA ILE A 147 0.90 6.56 -8.66
C ILE A 147 -0.48 6.65 -9.29
N GLU A 148 -0.67 7.57 -10.23
CA GLU A 148 -1.84 7.56 -11.12
C GLU A 148 -1.58 6.63 -12.30
N THR A 149 -0.46 6.85 -13.00
CA THR A 149 0.02 5.98 -14.06
C THR A 149 1.54 5.84 -13.99
N LEU A 150 2.05 4.66 -14.34
CA LEU A 150 3.45 4.39 -14.56
C LEU A 150 3.57 3.57 -15.84
N ALA A 151 4.19 4.13 -16.87
CA ALA A 151 4.58 3.44 -18.09
C ALA A 151 6.10 3.21 -18.06
N ALA A 152 6.52 1.96 -18.17
CA ALA A 152 7.92 1.57 -18.28
C ALA A 152 8.05 0.45 -19.33
N PRO A 153 9.26 0.16 -19.87
CA PRO A 153 9.43 -0.72 -21.05
C PRO A 153 8.75 -2.10 -21.01
N HIS A 154 8.52 -2.65 -19.81
CA HIS A 154 7.97 -4.00 -19.63
C HIS A 154 6.75 -4.05 -18.71
N GLN A 155 6.25 -2.91 -18.28
CA GLN A 155 5.13 -2.83 -17.34
C GLN A 155 4.39 -1.52 -17.48
N HIS A 156 3.07 -1.62 -17.42
CA HIS A 156 2.19 -0.48 -17.20
C HIS A 156 1.42 -0.69 -15.89
N LEU A 157 1.26 0.38 -15.12
CA LEU A 157 0.47 0.40 -13.89
C LEU A 157 -0.46 1.60 -13.98
N SER A 158 -1.75 1.39 -13.76
CA SER A 158 -2.75 2.46 -13.77
C SER A 158 -3.70 2.36 -12.59
N LEU A 159 -4.00 3.50 -11.98
CA LEU A 159 -5.03 3.65 -10.98
C LEU A 159 -6.40 3.58 -11.66
N VAL A 160 -7.21 2.61 -11.26
CA VAL A 160 -8.55 2.35 -11.81
C VAL A 160 -9.63 2.99 -10.96
N LYS A 161 -9.47 2.97 -9.63
CA LYS A 161 -10.45 3.51 -8.69
C LYS A 161 -9.76 3.99 -7.43
N LEU A 162 -10.22 5.12 -6.90
CA LEU A 162 -9.78 5.68 -5.63
C LEU A 162 -10.99 5.99 -4.75
N GLN A 163 -10.93 5.58 -3.49
CA GLN A 163 -11.90 5.89 -2.44
C GLN A 163 -11.12 6.31 -1.20
N THR A 164 -11.63 7.29 -0.45
CA THR A 164 -10.96 7.84 0.75
C THR A 164 -11.88 7.79 1.95
N GLY A 165 -11.29 7.88 3.15
CA GLY A 165 -12.00 7.94 4.41
C GLY A 165 -12.32 6.57 5.02
N ASP A 166 -12.65 6.60 6.31
CA ASP A 166 -12.83 5.40 7.14
C ASP A 166 -13.86 4.42 6.59
N GLU A 167 -14.96 4.92 6.02
CA GLU A 167 -16.02 4.06 5.47
C GLU A 167 -15.51 3.19 4.30
N ALA A 168 -14.64 3.75 3.45
CA ALA A 168 -14.09 3.01 2.31
C ALA A 168 -13.16 1.87 2.76
N VAL A 169 -12.46 2.06 3.87
CA VAL A 169 -11.42 1.15 4.38
C VAL A 169 -11.98 0.10 5.33
N ARG A 170 -12.99 0.45 6.13
CA ARG A 170 -13.54 -0.39 7.21
C ARG A 170 -13.90 -1.80 6.75
N GLY A 171 -14.62 -1.93 5.64
CA GLY A 171 -15.05 -3.25 5.14
C GLY A 171 -13.90 -4.19 4.78
N TRP A 172 -12.76 -3.65 4.35
CA TRP A 172 -11.56 -4.44 4.05
C TRP A 172 -10.83 -4.87 5.32
N MET A 173 -10.60 -3.90 6.22
CA MET A 173 -9.83 -4.16 7.44
C MET A 173 -10.58 -5.07 8.41
N ASP A 174 -11.90 -4.87 8.58
CA ASP A 174 -12.72 -5.69 9.47
C ASP A 174 -12.79 -7.15 9.00
N ASP A 175 -12.83 -7.40 7.69
CA ASP A 175 -12.80 -8.78 7.15
C ASP A 175 -11.49 -9.47 7.52
N TRP A 176 -10.36 -8.82 7.25
CA TRP A 176 -9.04 -9.37 7.56
C TRP A 176 -8.74 -9.49 9.05
N ASP A 177 -9.24 -8.59 9.88
CA ASP A 177 -9.13 -8.66 11.34
C ASP A 177 -9.90 -9.87 11.91
N SER A 178 -10.84 -10.44 11.16
CA SER A 178 -11.55 -11.67 11.54
C SER A 178 -10.76 -12.96 11.28
N TYR A 179 -9.64 -12.89 10.54
CA TYR A 179 -8.90 -14.09 10.14
C TYR A 179 -8.13 -14.66 11.32
N ARG A 180 -8.12 -16.00 11.45
CA ARG A 180 -7.31 -16.64 12.47
C ARG A 180 -5.84 -16.63 12.05
N LEU A 181 -5.03 -15.88 12.78
CA LEU A 181 -3.58 -15.79 12.59
C LEU A 181 -2.85 -16.97 13.24
N THR A 182 -1.69 -17.29 12.70
CA THR A 182 -0.74 -18.26 13.25
C THR A 182 0.64 -17.63 13.16
N ASP A 183 1.39 -17.64 14.26
CA ASP A 183 2.77 -17.15 14.27
C ASP A 183 3.59 -18.00 13.30
N TYR A 184 4.47 -17.36 12.52
CA TYR A 184 5.36 -18.02 11.59
C TYR A 184 6.21 -19.11 12.27
N ALA A 185 6.64 -18.89 13.51
CA ALA A 185 7.41 -19.86 14.29
C ALA A 185 6.61 -21.13 14.65
N ASP A 186 5.27 -21.03 14.74
CA ASP A 186 4.37 -22.10 15.17
C ASP A 186 3.79 -22.94 14.02
N ILE A 187 4.15 -22.64 12.77
CA ILE A 187 3.62 -23.34 11.58
C ILE A 187 3.89 -24.86 11.65
N GLY A 188 5.04 -25.26 12.19
CA GLY A 188 5.47 -26.66 12.27
C GLY A 188 4.67 -27.51 13.26
N ASP A 189 4.02 -26.89 14.25
CA ASP A 189 3.32 -27.62 15.31
C ASP A 189 1.86 -27.94 14.96
N ASN A 190 1.36 -27.38 13.85
CA ASN A 190 -0.06 -27.44 13.48
C ASN A 190 -0.28 -27.95 12.03
N GLU A 191 0.33 -29.10 11.71
CA GLU A 191 0.26 -29.71 10.38
C GLU A 191 -1.14 -30.19 9.96
N GLN A 192 -2.10 -30.26 10.87
CA GLN A 192 -3.50 -30.63 10.58
C GLN A 192 -4.30 -29.50 9.92
N ASP A 193 -3.73 -28.30 9.90
CA ASP A 193 -4.34 -27.13 9.31
C ASP A 193 -4.21 -27.11 7.77
N PRO A 194 -5.31 -27.06 7.00
CA PRO A 194 -5.24 -27.17 5.53
C PRO A 194 -4.37 -26.11 4.84
N LEU A 195 -4.28 -24.89 5.41
CA LEU A 195 -3.37 -23.86 4.90
C LEU A 195 -1.92 -24.26 5.19
N LEU A 196 -1.62 -24.64 6.44
CA LEU A 196 -0.26 -24.95 6.87
C LEU A 196 0.24 -26.23 6.21
N SER A 197 -0.57 -27.28 6.09
CA SER A 197 -0.19 -28.48 5.34
C SER A 197 0.13 -28.12 3.88
N LYS A 198 -0.63 -27.22 3.25
CA LYS A 198 -0.35 -26.79 1.88
C LYS A 198 0.94 -25.99 1.80
N MET A 199 1.16 -25.07 2.74
CA MET A 199 2.39 -24.29 2.82
C MET A 199 3.63 -25.15 3.05
N ILE A 200 3.57 -26.12 3.95
CA ILE A 200 4.67 -27.06 4.24
C ILE A 200 4.98 -27.92 3.01
N ASN A 201 3.96 -28.42 2.32
CA ASN A 201 4.15 -29.33 1.18
C ASN A 201 4.47 -28.64 -0.15
N GLN A 202 4.04 -27.38 -0.34
CA GLN A 202 4.06 -26.71 -1.65
C GLN A 202 4.69 -25.31 -1.62
N GLY A 203 5.12 -24.82 -0.46
CA GLY A 203 5.50 -23.43 -0.24
C GLY A 203 4.29 -22.49 -0.17
N PHE A 204 4.54 -21.19 -0.03
CA PHE A 204 3.48 -20.18 0.05
C PHE A 204 2.60 -20.19 -1.22
N PRO A 205 1.28 -20.40 -1.08
CA PRO A 205 0.36 -20.28 -2.21
C PRO A 205 0.16 -18.79 -2.51
N GLY A 206 0.81 -18.29 -3.57
CA GLY A 206 0.74 -16.89 -3.98
C GLY A 206 2.13 -16.27 -4.05
N ARG A 207 2.37 -15.51 -5.13
CA ARG A 207 3.64 -14.88 -5.56
C ARG A 207 4.90 -15.53 -4.97
N GLN A 208 5.46 -16.52 -5.67
CA GLN A 208 6.86 -16.91 -5.48
C GLN A 208 7.71 -15.63 -5.43
N GLU A 209 8.38 -15.39 -4.31
CA GLU A 209 9.40 -14.36 -4.21
C GLU A 209 10.47 -14.68 -5.26
N ARG A 210 10.37 -14.08 -6.44
CA ARG A 210 11.49 -14.00 -7.37
C ARG A 210 12.51 -13.04 -6.76
N GLY A 211 13.28 -13.54 -5.79
CA GLY A 211 14.27 -12.75 -5.08
C GLY A 211 14.92 -13.48 -3.90
N ARG A 212 15.91 -14.33 -4.20
CA ARG A 212 16.88 -14.97 -3.27
C ARG A 212 16.37 -16.15 -2.46
N GLY A 213 16.62 -17.34 -3.01
CA GLY A 213 16.85 -18.52 -2.18
C GLY A 213 18.05 -18.27 -1.25
N HIS A 214 17.85 -18.50 0.04
CA HIS A 214 18.93 -18.92 0.92
C HIS A 214 18.86 -20.43 1.08
N PRO A 215 19.98 -21.15 0.87
CA PRO A 215 20.02 -22.58 1.10
C PRO A 215 20.07 -22.80 2.62
N HIS A 216 19.02 -23.36 3.19
CA HIS A 216 19.15 -24.09 4.44
C HIS A 216 19.86 -25.40 4.13
N HIS A 217 21.16 -25.44 4.40
CA HIS A 217 21.87 -26.70 4.54
C HIS A 217 21.47 -27.32 5.89
N HIS A 218 21.02 -28.57 5.82
CA HIS A 218 21.05 -29.52 6.94
C HIS A 218 22.47 -29.76 7.43
#